data_AF-A0A6B2LK88-F1
#
_entry.id   AF-A0A6B2LK88-F1
#
_cell.length_a   1.000
_cell.length_b   1.000
_cell.length_c   1.000
_cell.angle_alpha   90.00
_cell.angle_beta   90.00
_cell.angle_gamma   90.00
#
_symmetry.space_group_name_H-M   'P 1'
#
loop_
_entity.id
_entity.type
_entity.pdbx_description
1 polymer ?
#
loop_
_entity_poly.entity_id
_entity_poly.type
_entity_poly.pdbx_seq_one_letter_code
_entity_poly.pdbx_strand_id
1 'polypeptide(L)'
;MIQKYKDNLMLFEEMRDVPEDLETHWICVPVPVGKRCLLISAQQNTMSRLKNGTLIENFKSLLPGGGGRKKDPIKDYCLLDCILSDQTLSYYVLDLMVWKGQMYYDCESEFRFFWAQSKLSEEEGLDEISDRNQLKIVPLPRFGCDKKGLQEALKRVYPFMLAGFLLYHKEAYYTFDSTPLACSASVQMLQKILEK
;
A
#
# COMPACT_ATOMS: atom_id res chain seq x y z
N MET A 1 -24.14 -0.70 6.45
CA MET A 1 -23.06 -0.14 5.60
C MET A 1 -21.66 -0.38 6.15
N ILE A 2 -21.38 -0.16 7.45
CA ILE A 2 -20.04 -0.37 8.05
C ILE A 2 -19.58 -1.85 7.99
N GLN A 3 -20.48 -2.80 8.22
CA GLN A 3 -20.18 -4.25 8.20
C GLN A 3 -19.53 -4.74 6.89
N LYS A 4 -19.87 -4.11 5.75
CA LYS A 4 -19.40 -4.52 4.42
C LYS A 4 -17.90 -4.22 4.19
N TYR A 5 -17.34 -3.27 4.94
CA TYR A 5 -15.98 -2.75 4.74
C TYR A 5 -15.05 -3.02 5.92
N LYS A 6 -15.52 -3.79 6.91
CA LYS A 6 -14.72 -4.22 8.06
C LYS A 6 -13.81 -5.38 7.64
N ASP A 7 -12.60 -5.46 8.20
CA ASP A 7 -11.71 -6.62 8.05
C ASP A 7 -11.37 -6.96 6.58
N ASN A 8 -11.23 -5.92 5.74
CA ASN A 8 -10.88 -6.04 4.31
C ASN A 8 -9.38 -5.82 4.03
N LEU A 9 -8.52 -5.88 5.05
CA LEU A 9 -7.08 -5.68 4.92
C LEU A 9 -6.32 -6.93 5.36
N MET A 10 -5.31 -7.32 4.58
CA MET A 10 -4.36 -8.36 4.97
C MET A 10 -3.65 -7.99 6.27
N LEU A 11 -3.50 -8.92 7.19
CA LEU A 11 -2.84 -8.66 8.47
C LEU A 11 -1.39 -9.14 8.43
N PHE A 12 -0.51 -8.36 9.04
CA PHE A 12 0.90 -8.70 9.15
C PHE A 12 1.17 -9.32 10.51
N GLU A 13 1.92 -10.41 10.51
CA GLU A 13 2.49 -10.97 11.71
C GLU A 13 3.86 -10.34 11.98
N GLU A 14 4.34 -10.37 13.22
CA GLU A 14 5.70 -9.94 13.51
C GLU A 14 6.69 -10.97 12.99
N MET A 15 7.75 -10.53 12.29
CA MET A 15 8.80 -11.45 11.85
C MET A 15 9.59 -11.96 13.06
N ARG A 16 9.35 -13.22 13.43
CA ARG A 16 10.06 -13.91 14.51
C ARG A 16 11.31 -14.63 14.01
N ASP A 17 11.15 -15.35 12.92
CA ASP A 17 12.20 -16.14 12.27
C ASP A 17 12.49 -15.58 10.89
N VAL A 18 13.77 -15.51 10.53
CA VAL A 18 14.20 -15.04 9.21
C VAL A 18 14.15 -16.22 8.24
N PRO A 19 13.35 -16.15 7.16
CA PRO A 19 13.30 -17.20 6.14
C PRO A 19 14.66 -17.43 5.49
N GLU A 20 14.98 -18.69 5.18
CA GLU A 20 16.23 -19.04 4.48
C GLU A 20 16.29 -18.43 3.06
N ASP A 21 15.13 -18.24 2.45
CA ASP A 21 14.96 -17.70 1.09
C ASP A 21 14.73 -16.18 1.05
N LEU A 22 14.90 -15.47 2.20
CA LEU A 22 14.61 -14.04 2.33
C LEU A 22 15.21 -13.22 1.18
N GLU A 23 16.50 -13.40 0.92
CA GLU A 23 17.25 -12.61 -0.07
C GLU A 23 16.66 -12.70 -1.49
N THR A 24 16.06 -13.84 -1.85
CA THR A 24 15.66 -14.13 -3.23
C THR A 24 14.15 -14.04 -3.44
N HIS A 25 13.34 -14.38 -2.44
CA HIS A 25 11.89 -14.54 -2.56
C HIS A 25 11.09 -13.48 -1.81
N TRP A 26 11.73 -12.49 -1.18
CA TRP A 26 11.04 -11.48 -0.39
C TRP A 26 11.29 -10.04 -0.85
N ILE A 27 10.31 -9.18 -0.59
CA ILE A 27 10.30 -7.76 -0.92
C ILE A 27 10.21 -6.95 0.37
N CYS A 28 11.06 -5.95 0.51
CA CYS A 28 11.08 -5.01 1.63
C CYS A 28 10.37 -3.71 1.28
N VAL A 29 9.43 -3.29 2.14
CA VAL A 29 8.62 -2.08 1.97
C VAL A 29 8.75 -1.20 3.22
N PRO A 30 9.32 0.01 3.14
CA PRO A 30 9.33 0.98 4.23
C PRO A 30 7.93 1.50 4.49
N VAL A 31 7.59 1.66 5.76
CA VAL A 31 6.24 2.02 6.22
C VAL A 31 6.26 3.41 6.85
N PRO A 32 5.41 4.36 6.41
CA PRO A 32 5.26 5.65 7.06
C PRO A 32 4.51 5.54 8.39
N VAL A 33 4.80 6.45 9.31
CA VAL A 33 3.89 6.73 10.44
C VAL A 33 2.58 7.27 9.86
N GLY A 34 1.48 6.62 10.21
CA GLY A 34 0.16 6.97 9.71
C GLY A 34 -0.93 5.97 10.09
N LYS A 35 -2.13 6.19 9.53
CA LYS A 35 -3.30 5.34 9.74
C LYS A 35 -3.45 4.39 8.57
N ARG A 36 -3.26 3.08 8.80
CA ARG A 36 -3.54 2.07 7.77
C ARG A 36 -5.04 1.98 7.49
N CYS A 37 -5.41 2.00 6.22
CA CYS A 37 -6.80 2.14 5.78
C CYS A 37 -7.04 1.49 4.42
N LEU A 38 -8.28 1.06 4.20
CA LEU A 38 -8.81 0.73 2.89
C LEU A 38 -9.21 2.04 2.17
N LEU A 39 -8.58 2.34 1.04
CA LEU A 39 -8.95 3.46 0.18
C LEU A 39 -9.85 2.95 -0.96
N ILE A 40 -10.98 3.62 -1.17
CA ILE A 40 -12.05 3.21 -2.07
C ILE A 40 -12.37 4.39 -2.98
N SER A 41 -12.19 4.26 -4.29
CA SER A 41 -12.73 5.21 -5.28
C SER A 41 -13.86 4.55 -6.04
N ALA A 42 -15.06 5.14 -6.02
CA ALA A 42 -16.22 4.64 -6.73
C ALA A 42 -17.29 5.73 -6.81
N GLN A 43 -18.13 5.69 -7.85
CA GLN A 43 -19.29 6.58 -7.97
C GLN A 43 -18.94 8.07 -7.85
N GLN A 44 -17.85 8.48 -8.51
CA GLN A 44 -17.36 9.86 -8.54
C GLN A 44 -16.90 10.41 -7.19
N ASN A 45 -16.41 9.54 -6.32
CA ASN A 45 -15.92 9.94 -5.00
C ASN A 45 -14.88 8.96 -4.46
N THR A 46 -14.00 9.45 -3.59
CA THR A 46 -13.00 8.64 -2.90
C THR A 46 -13.21 8.72 -1.39
N MET A 47 -13.15 7.59 -0.71
CA MET A 47 -13.26 7.51 0.73
C MET A 47 -12.24 6.53 1.30
N SER A 48 -11.81 6.77 2.54
CA SER A 48 -10.92 5.86 3.24
C SER A 48 -11.55 5.36 4.54
N ARG A 49 -11.28 4.09 4.88
CA ARG A 49 -11.84 3.44 6.07
C ARG A 49 -10.77 2.70 6.86
N LEU A 50 -10.81 2.81 8.18
CA LEU A 50 -10.00 2.00 9.08
C LEU A 50 -10.40 0.51 8.98
N LYS A 51 -9.57 -0.39 9.49
CA LYS A 51 -9.85 -1.84 9.56
C LYS A 51 -11.22 -2.15 10.18
N ASN A 52 -11.64 -1.37 11.19
CA ASN A 52 -12.94 -1.53 11.85
C ASN A 52 -14.13 -0.98 11.03
N GLY A 53 -13.91 -0.46 9.82
CA GLY A 53 -14.90 0.10 8.91
C GLY A 53 -15.22 1.59 9.12
N THR A 54 -14.61 2.22 10.14
CA THR A 54 -14.80 3.65 10.44
C THR A 54 -14.31 4.51 9.27
N LEU A 55 -15.14 5.46 8.83
CA LEU A 55 -14.76 6.43 7.79
C LEU A 55 -13.70 7.39 8.34
N ILE A 56 -12.67 7.66 7.54
CA ILE A 56 -11.62 8.65 7.86
C ILE A 56 -11.85 9.88 7.00
N GLU A 57 -11.70 9.73 5.68
CA GLU A 57 -11.85 10.83 4.72
C GLU A 57 -12.92 10.55 3.67
N ASN A 58 -13.42 11.64 3.10
CA ASN A 58 -14.31 11.66 1.95
C ASN A 58 -13.93 12.84 1.05
N PHE A 59 -13.39 12.57 -0.13
CA PHE A 59 -12.71 13.56 -0.96
C PHE A 59 -12.73 13.19 -2.45
N LYS A 60 -12.44 14.18 -3.30
CA LYS A 60 -12.20 13.94 -4.74
C LYS A 60 -10.76 13.52 -4.96
N SER A 61 -10.57 12.46 -5.74
CA SER A 61 -9.24 12.07 -6.22
C SER A 61 -9.22 11.82 -7.71
N LEU A 62 -8.00 11.81 -8.26
CA LEU A 62 -7.76 11.43 -9.63
C LEU A 62 -7.71 9.91 -9.84
N LEU A 63 -7.99 9.07 -8.84
CA LEU A 63 -8.19 7.64 -9.07
C LEU A 63 -9.42 7.38 -9.96
N PRO A 64 -9.45 6.28 -10.72
CA PRO A 64 -10.64 5.89 -11.47
C PRO A 64 -11.87 5.79 -10.57
N GLY A 65 -12.94 6.50 -10.95
CA GLY A 65 -14.18 6.58 -10.17
C GLY A 65 -14.12 7.52 -8.96
N GLY A 66 -13.01 8.25 -8.79
CA GLY A 66 -12.76 9.16 -7.65
C GLY A 66 -13.30 10.59 -7.81
N GLY A 67 -13.91 10.92 -8.94
CA GLY A 67 -14.61 12.19 -9.16
C GLY A 67 -13.72 13.38 -9.53
N GLY A 68 -12.40 13.22 -9.53
CA GLY A 68 -11.45 14.22 -10.02
C GLY A 68 -11.40 14.32 -11.55
N ARG A 69 -11.80 13.27 -12.27
CA ARG A 69 -11.75 13.23 -13.74
C ARG A 69 -13.08 13.65 -14.37
N LYS A 70 -12.98 14.31 -15.53
CA LYS A 70 -14.15 14.81 -16.29
C LYS A 70 -14.98 13.70 -16.94
N LYS A 71 -14.40 12.53 -17.21
CA LYS A 71 -15.03 11.42 -17.96
C LYS A 71 -14.63 10.05 -17.40
N ASP A 72 -14.90 9.81 -16.12
CA ASP A 72 -14.77 8.47 -15.56
C ASP A 72 -16.06 7.67 -15.76
N PRO A 73 -15.98 6.43 -16.27
CA PRO A 73 -17.12 5.52 -16.26
C PRO A 73 -17.61 5.30 -14.83
N ILE A 74 -18.92 5.40 -14.61
CA ILE A 74 -19.53 5.17 -13.28
C ILE A 74 -19.23 3.77 -12.73
N LYS A 75 -18.98 2.81 -13.63
CA LYS A 75 -18.63 1.43 -13.29
C LYS A 75 -17.19 1.25 -12.80
N ASP A 76 -16.31 2.22 -13.03
CA ASP A 76 -14.91 2.11 -12.62
C ASP A 76 -14.81 2.35 -11.11
N TYR A 77 -14.08 1.47 -10.45
CA TYR A 77 -13.77 1.60 -9.03
C TYR A 77 -12.39 1.01 -8.74
N CYS A 78 -11.75 1.52 -7.69
CA CYS A 78 -10.49 0.99 -7.18
C CYS A 78 -10.57 0.71 -5.69
N LEU A 79 -9.83 -0.31 -5.25
CA LEU A 79 -9.61 -0.67 -3.85
C LEU A 79 -8.10 -0.78 -3.64
N LEU A 80 -7.57 0.05 -2.73
CA LEU A 80 -6.16 0.10 -2.39
C LEU A 80 -5.97 -0.07 -0.89
N ASP A 81 -4.90 -0.77 -0.50
CA ASP A 81 -4.42 -0.80 0.87
C ASP A 81 -3.43 0.35 1.02
N CYS A 82 -3.71 1.27 1.92
CA CYS A 82 -2.97 2.51 2.04
C CYS A 82 -2.64 2.83 3.49
N ILE A 83 -1.67 3.72 3.66
CA ILE A 83 -1.39 4.37 4.92
C ILE A 83 -1.55 5.87 4.73
N LEU A 84 -2.52 6.45 5.42
CA LEU A 84 -2.73 7.89 5.44
C LEU A 84 -1.71 8.54 6.39
N SER A 85 -0.87 9.41 5.84
CA SER A 85 0.00 10.28 6.63
C SER A 85 -0.55 11.70 6.66
N ASP A 86 -1.05 12.12 7.82
CA ASP A 86 -1.57 13.47 8.04
C ASP A 86 -0.45 14.53 7.89
N GLN A 87 0.80 14.16 8.15
CA GLN A 87 1.96 15.05 8.03
C GLN A 87 2.25 15.44 6.57
N THR A 88 2.11 14.49 5.65
CA THR A 88 2.47 14.70 4.24
C THR A 88 1.26 14.94 3.35
N LEU A 89 0.04 14.82 3.90
CA LEU A 89 -1.23 14.86 3.19
C LEU A 89 -1.26 13.86 2.02
N SER A 90 -0.78 12.64 2.31
CA SER A 90 -0.63 11.56 1.33
C SER A 90 -1.25 10.26 1.83
N TYR A 91 -1.94 9.57 0.93
CA TYR A 91 -2.12 8.13 0.99
C TYR A 91 -0.93 7.45 0.34
N TYR A 92 -0.14 6.77 1.16
CA TYR A 92 0.91 5.89 0.66
C TYR A 92 0.31 4.52 0.32
N VAL A 93 0.30 4.17 -0.96
CA VAL A 93 -0.26 2.92 -1.46
C VAL A 93 0.71 1.79 -1.13
N LEU A 94 0.28 0.94 -0.21
CA LEU A 94 0.96 -0.28 0.19
C LEU A 94 0.68 -1.38 -0.81
N ASP A 95 -0.59 -1.53 -1.20
CA ASP A 95 -1.04 -2.63 -2.05
C ASP A 95 -2.23 -2.28 -2.95
N LEU A 96 -2.39 -3.07 -4.03
CA LEU A 96 -3.45 -2.97 -5.01
C LEU A 96 -4.34 -4.21 -4.99
N MET A 97 -5.63 -4.01 -4.70
CA MET A 97 -6.63 -5.08 -4.69
C MET A 97 -7.54 -5.03 -5.92
N VAL A 98 -7.97 -3.82 -6.30
CA VAL A 98 -8.84 -3.61 -7.46
C VAL A 98 -8.43 -2.35 -8.22
N TRP A 99 -8.32 -2.45 -9.55
CA TRP A 99 -8.12 -1.32 -10.45
C TRP A 99 -9.16 -1.32 -11.57
N LYS A 100 -9.93 -0.23 -11.73
CA LYS A 100 -11.01 -0.11 -12.75
C LYS A 100 -11.94 -1.33 -12.77
N GLY A 101 -12.28 -1.83 -11.58
CA GLY A 101 -13.13 -2.99 -11.37
C GLY A 101 -12.50 -4.36 -11.65
N GLN A 102 -11.24 -4.44 -12.09
CA GLN A 102 -10.50 -5.70 -12.20
C GLN A 102 -9.89 -6.06 -10.84
N MET A 103 -10.17 -7.28 -10.38
CA MET A 103 -9.70 -7.80 -9.10
C MET A 103 -8.34 -8.49 -9.26
N TYR A 104 -7.47 -8.29 -8.27
CA TYR A 104 -6.10 -8.83 -8.27
C TYR A 104 -5.79 -9.70 -7.05
N TYR A 105 -6.79 -10.09 -6.25
CA TYR A 105 -6.58 -10.85 -5.00
C TYR A 105 -5.77 -12.15 -5.22
N ASP A 106 -6.02 -12.84 -6.32
CA ASP A 106 -5.37 -14.11 -6.70
C ASP A 106 -4.03 -13.89 -7.44
N CYS A 107 -3.52 -12.65 -7.49
CA CYS A 107 -2.21 -12.35 -8.03
C CYS A 107 -1.15 -12.27 -6.92
N GLU A 108 0.05 -12.69 -7.27
CA GLU A 108 1.23 -12.64 -6.43
C GLU A 108 1.58 -11.19 -6.04
N SER A 109 2.20 -11.01 -4.87
CA SER A 109 2.54 -9.69 -4.32
C SER A 109 3.48 -8.93 -5.25
N GLU A 110 4.46 -9.59 -5.86
CA GLU A 110 5.40 -8.98 -6.81
C GLU A 110 4.66 -8.38 -8.01
N PHE A 111 3.69 -9.11 -8.57
CA PHE A 111 2.83 -8.62 -9.65
C PHE A 111 1.97 -7.44 -9.19
N ARG A 112 1.27 -7.56 -8.05
CA ARG A 112 0.40 -6.49 -7.54
C ARG A 112 1.17 -5.22 -7.27
N PHE A 113 2.39 -5.34 -6.78
CA PHE A 113 3.31 -4.24 -6.52
C PHE A 113 3.79 -3.55 -7.78
N PHE A 114 4.24 -4.32 -8.78
CA PHE A 114 4.58 -3.80 -10.10
C PHE A 114 3.38 -3.08 -10.72
N TRP A 115 2.21 -3.71 -10.66
CA TRP A 115 1.00 -3.19 -11.27
C TRP A 115 0.52 -1.91 -10.59
N ALA A 116 0.56 -1.84 -9.25
CA ALA A 116 0.27 -0.62 -8.49
C ALA A 116 1.15 0.54 -8.93
N GLN A 117 2.47 0.32 -9.02
CA GLN A 117 3.41 1.34 -9.46
C GLN A 117 3.11 1.81 -10.90
N SER A 118 2.95 0.86 -11.83
CA SER A 118 2.65 1.17 -13.23
C SER A 118 1.36 1.96 -13.35
N LYS A 119 0.28 1.51 -12.70
CA LYS A 119 -1.04 2.14 -12.81
C LYS A 119 -1.13 3.49 -12.14
N LEU A 120 -0.50 3.69 -10.99
CA LEU A 120 -0.47 5.00 -10.35
C LEU A 120 0.36 5.99 -11.17
N SER A 121 1.44 5.55 -11.83
CA SER A 121 2.26 6.42 -12.68
C SER A 121 1.58 6.87 -13.98
N GLU A 122 0.56 6.13 -14.43
CA GLU A 122 -0.27 6.51 -15.59
C GLU A 122 -1.21 7.69 -15.25
N GLU A 123 -1.42 7.99 -13.96
CA GLU A 123 -2.37 9.01 -13.50
C GLU A 123 -1.68 10.33 -13.15
N GLU A 124 -1.62 11.23 -14.12
CA GLU A 124 -0.99 12.54 -13.99
C GLU A 124 -1.61 13.39 -12.86
N GLY A 125 -0.77 13.96 -12.00
CA GLY A 125 -1.17 14.84 -10.89
C GLY A 125 -1.70 14.11 -9.66
N LEU A 126 -1.63 12.77 -9.62
CA LEU A 126 -2.09 11.98 -8.48
C LEU A 126 -1.21 12.19 -7.23
N ASP A 127 0.06 12.56 -7.42
CA ASP A 127 1.03 12.94 -6.40
C ASP A 127 1.04 14.44 -6.07
N GLU A 128 0.09 15.21 -6.61
CA GLU A 128 -0.08 16.64 -6.37
C GLU A 128 -1.43 16.95 -5.71
N ILE A 129 -1.49 18.04 -4.95
CA ILE A 129 -2.75 18.54 -4.37
C ILE A 129 -3.38 19.53 -5.35
N SER A 130 -4.66 19.33 -5.66
CA SER A 130 -5.47 20.23 -6.49
C SER A 130 -6.95 20.11 -6.14
N ASP A 131 -7.80 20.96 -6.75
CA ASP A 131 -9.26 20.87 -6.61
C ASP A 131 -9.85 19.51 -7.05
N ARG A 132 -9.11 18.79 -7.90
CA ARG A 132 -9.49 17.47 -8.44
C ARG A 132 -8.82 16.31 -7.69
N ASN A 133 -7.77 16.58 -6.94
CA ASN A 133 -7.03 15.62 -6.15
C ASN A 133 -6.68 16.21 -4.79
N GLN A 134 -7.56 16.05 -3.82
CA GLN A 134 -7.46 16.80 -2.56
C GLN A 134 -6.38 16.24 -1.62
N LEU A 135 -5.97 14.99 -1.83
CA LEU A 135 -4.90 14.31 -1.10
C LEU A 135 -4.04 13.55 -2.10
N LYS A 136 -2.72 13.57 -1.88
CA LYS A 136 -1.78 12.86 -2.76
C LYS A 136 -1.96 11.35 -2.60
N ILE A 137 -1.82 10.59 -3.67
CA ILE A 137 -1.88 9.12 -3.63
C ILE A 137 -0.63 8.60 -4.33
N VAL A 138 0.29 8.04 -3.56
CA VAL A 138 1.67 7.76 -4.00
C VAL A 138 2.04 6.32 -3.63
N PRO A 139 2.59 5.51 -4.54
CA PRO A 139 3.06 4.17 -4.18
C PRO A 139 4.22 4.22 -3.18
N LEU A 140 4.26 3.26 -2.24
CA LEU A 140 5.47 3.05 -1.44
C LEU A 140 6.60 2.49 -2.31
N PRO A 141 7.86 2.94 -2.09
CA PRO A 141 9.01 2.34 -2.73
C PRO A 141 9.20 0.91 -2.22
N ARG A 142 9.87 0.08 -3.02
CA ARG A 142 10.06 -1.35 -2.73
C ARG A 142 11.51 -1.72 -3.01
N PHE A 143 12.07 -2.58 -2.18
CA PHE A 143 13.47 -2.99 -2.21
C PHE A 143 13.58 -4.50 -2.22
N GLY A 144 14.65 -5.02 -2.81
CA GLY A 144 15.04 -6.41 -2.59
C GLY A 144 15.39 -6.64 -1.12
N CYS A 145 15.25 -7.88 -0.66
CA CYS A 145 15.73 -8.29 0.66
C CYS A 145 17.17 -8.83 0.62
N ASP A 146 17.88 -8.64 -0.50
CA ASP A 146 19.32 -8.86 -0.56
C ASP A 146 20.09 -7.81 0.25
N LYS A 147 21.36 -8.07 0.51
CA LYS A 147 22.21 -7.18 1.32
C LYS A 147 22.19 -5.74 0.80
N LYS A 148 22.20 -5.56 -0.52
CA LYS A 148 22.18 -4.25 -1.17
C LYS A 148 20.84 -3.55 -0.97
N GLY A 149 19.74 -4.23 -1.23
CA GLY A 149 18.38 -3.68 -1.12
C GLY A 149 18.02 -3.30 0.30
N LEU A 150 18.36 -4.14 1.29
CA LEU A 150 18.15 -3.81 2.71
C LEU A 150 19.00 -2.62 3.16
N GLN A 151 20.26 -2.53 2.71
CA GLN A 151 21.11 -1.36 2.99
C GLN A 151 20.54 -0.08 2.37
N GLU A 152 20.02 -0.15 1.15
CA GLU A 152 19.36 0.98 0.51
C GLU A 152 18.11 1.39 1.28
N ALA A 153 17.26 0.44 1.66
CA ALA A 153 16.04 0.68 2.42
C ALA A 153 16.32 1.36 3.77
N LEU A 154 17.37 0.95 4.49
CA LEU A 154 17.74 1.53 5.78
C LEU A 154 18.34 2.94 5.68
N LYS A 155 19.09 3.22 4.61
CA LYS A 155 19.83 4.49 4.44
C LYS A 155 19.02 5.56 3.73
N ARG A 156 17.94 5.18 3.03
CA ARG A 156 17.18 6.11 2.21
C ARG A 156 16.47 7.16 3.09
N VAL A 157 16.53 8.41 2.63
CA VAL A 157 15.72 9.49 3.19
C VAL A 157 14.34 9.43 2.52
N TYR A 158 13.31 9.20 3.33
CA TYR A 158 11.93 9.13 2.87
C TYR A 158 11.23 10.49 3.01
N PRO A 159 10.24 10.81 2.17
CA PRO A 159 9.43 12.02 2.31
C PRO A 159 8.43 11.94 3.47
N PHE A 160 8.55 10.93 4.33
CA PHE A 160 7.68 10.63 5.47
C PHE A 160 8.53 10.14 6.65
N MET A 161 7.98 10.23 7.86
CA MET A 161 8.58 9.61 9.04
C MET A 161 8.44 8.10 8.95
N LEU A 162 9.58 7.38 8.97
CA LEU A 162 9.61 5.92 8.91
C LEU A 162 9.15 5.31 10.24
N ALA A 163 8.13 4.44 10.19
CA ALA A 163 7.63 3.67 11.33
C ALA A 163 8.32 2.30 11.45
N GLY A 164 8.69 1.69 10.32
CA GLY A 164 9.27 0.35 10.26
C GLY A 164 9.23 -0.20 8.84
N PHE A 165 9.28 -1.52 8.70
CA PHE A 165 9.28 -2.21 7.42
C PHE A 165 8.24 -3.32 7.39
N LEU A 166 7.79 -3.64 6.18
CA LEU A 166 7.05 -4.86 5.87
C LEU A 166 7.88 -5.72 4.92
N LEU A 167 7.82 -7.02 5.12
CA LEU A 167 8.47 -8.02 4.30
C LEU A 167 7.39 -8.92 3.71
N TYR A 168 7.33 -9.00 2.39
CA TYR A 168 6.35 -9.80 1.66
C TYR A 168 7.05 -10.90 0.87
N HIS A 169 6.56 -12.12 0.96
CA HIS A 169 6.95 -13.15 0.00
C HIS A 169 6.40 -12.76 -1.38
N LYS A 170 7.23 -12.85 -2.43
CA LYS A 170 6.90 -12.45 -3.81
C LYS A 170 5.63 -13.11 -4.32
N GLU A 171 5.45 -14.38 -3.99
CA GLU A 171 4.31 -15.20 -4.44
C GLU A 171 3.08 -15.11 -3.53
N ALA A 172 3.06 -14.22 -2.52
CA ALA A 172 1.93 -14.10 -1.60
C ALA A 172 0.67 -13.51 -2.27
N TYR A 173 -0.46 -14.21 -2.20
CA TYR A 173 -1.77 -13.69 -2.60
C TYR A 173 -2.34 -12.71 -1.57
N TYR A 174 -3.26 -11.85 -1.98
CA TYR A 174 -3.92 -10.93 -1.05
C TYR A 174 -5.04 -11.63 -0.29
N THR A 175 -4.82 -11.93 1.00
CA THR A 175 -5.82 -12.52 1.89
C THR A 175 -6.43 -11.47 2.82
N PHE A 176 -7.63 -11.71 3.33
CA PHE A 176 -8.31 -10.85 4.32
C PHE A 176 -8.07 -11.28 5.77
N ASP A 177 -6.99 -12.02 6.01
CA ASP A 177 -6.61 -12.57 7.31
C ASP A 177 -5.10 -12.36 7.55
N SER A 178 -4.57 -12.86 8.67
CA SER A 178 -3.12 -12.95 8.85
C SER A 178 -2.51 -14.00 7.93
N THR A 179 -1.25 -13.78 7.59
CA THR A 179 -0.47 -14.72 6.79
C THR A 179 1.00 -14.66 7.22
N PRO A 180 1.69 -15.81 7.30
CA PRO A 180 3.13 -15.82 7.53
C PRO A 180 3.93 -15.30 6.33
N LEU A 181 3.29 -15.10 5.17
CA LEU A 181 3.92 -14.61 3.95
C LEU A 181 3.98 -13.08 3.85
N ALA A 182 3.51 -12.36 4.88
CA ALA A 182 3.62 -10.91 4.97
C ALA A 182 3.83 -10.50 6.43
N CYS A 183 5.02 -9.97 6.74
CA CYS A 183 5.46 -9.75 8.11
C CYS A 183 5.89 -8.30 8.36
N SER A 184 5.63 -7.78 9.56
CA SER A 184 6.24 -6.55 10.05
C SER A 184 7.62 -6.80 10.63
N ALA A 185 8.56 -5.93 10.30
CA ALA A 185 9.93 -5.97 10.80
C ALA A 185 10.37 -4.58 11.29
N SER A 186 11.07 -4.56 12.42
CA SER A 186 11.67 -3.35 12.98
C SER A 186 12.97 -2.99 12.26
N VAL A 187 13.43 -1.75 12.43
CA VAL A 187 14.76 -1.31 11.96
C VAL A 187 15.87 -2.21 12.52
N GLN A 188 15.77 -2.57 13.80
CA GLN A 188 16.73 -3.42 14.48
C GLN A 188 16.74 -4.84 13.89
N MET A 189 15.58 -5.36 13.49
CA MET A 189 15.48 -6.66 12.83
C MET A 189 16.22 -6.65 11.48
N LEU A 190 15.99 -5.64 10.65
CA LEU A 190 16.70 -5.50 9.37
C LEU A 190 18.22 -5.33 9.56
N GLN A 191 18.65 -4.58 10.58
CA GLN A 191 20.07 -4.46 10.91
C GLN A 191 20.68 -5.82 11.29
N LYS A 192 19.98 -6.60 12.11
CA LYS A 192 20.41 -7.96 12.48
C LYS A 192 20.48 -8.91 11.29
N ILE A 193 19.58 -8.77 10.31
CA ILE A 193 19.63 -9.56 9.06
C ILE A 193 20.92 -9.24 8.28
N LEU A 194 21.36 -7.99 8.27
CA LEU A 194 22.57 -7.55 7.56
C LEU A 194 23.90 -7.93 8.24
N GLU A 195 23.87 -8.27 9.53
CA GLU A 195 25.02 -8.68 10.32
C GLU A 195 25.36 -10.17 10.18
N LYS A 196 24.41 -10.99 9.71
CA LYS A 196 24.61 -12.40 9.39
C LYS A 196 25.28 -12.57 8.02
#